data_AF-A0AAD5BQ34-F1
#
_entry.id   AF-A0AAD5BQ34-F1
#
_cell.length_a   1.000
_cell.length_b   1.000
_cell.length_c   1.000
_cell.angle_alpha   90.00
_cell.angle_beta   90.00
_cell.angle_gamma   90.00
#
_symmetry.space_group_name_H-M   'P 1'
#
loop_
_entity.id
_entity.type
_entity.pdbx_description
1 polymer ?
#
loop_
_entity_poly.entity_id
_entity_poly.type
_entity_poly.pdbx_seq_one_letter_code
_entity_poly.pdbx_strand_id
1 'polypeptide(L)'
;MNNTPPVENHSFTVASITLLESNPPTVVSGPLSAVFGSGSGFPELQFVVESVGQQFLGFDLRTTQLFRLGECQSLCVSEGSETVKERTYSKGITIQFKDEEESSSFHGAFEQWKSKVVIQGSRLPNGTVSSSKSKFDDKIEASSAKMYFDYYGQLLHQQNMMQDYVRTGSYYAAVMENQADFAGRVVVDVGAGSGILSLFAAQAGAKHVYAVEASEMADYAQKLIAGNPSLGQRITVIKGKVEDVELPEKADILISEPMGNLLINERMLEIHMAPFSDEYLYNELAKMSLFWQQQNYYGVDLTALYGTAFQGNFSQPVVDAFDPKLLVAPSVSHVINFTTVKEEDLYEINIPLKFTASVGTKIHALYKGG
;
A
#
# COMPACT_ATOMS: atom_id res chain seq x y z
N MET A 1 -3.64 21.87 -41.92
CA MET A 1 -4.87 21.10 -41.68
C MET A 1 -4.79 20.60 -40.25
N ASN A 2 -5.53 21.25 -39.34
CA ASN A 2 -5.54 20.92 -37.92
C ASN A 2 -6.37 19.66 -37.71
N ASN A 3 -5.71 18.55 -37.36
CA ASN A 3 -6.36 17.35 -36.86
C ASN A 3 -6.49 17.46 -35.33
N THR A 4 -7.56 18.09 -34.86
CA THR A 4 -8.04 17.90 -33.50
C THR A 4 -8.71 16.52 -33.41
N PRO A 5 -8.35 15.66 -32.45
CA PRO A 5 -9.04 14.38 -32.25
C PRO A 5 -10.49 14.61 -31.80
N PRO A 6 -11.43 13.69 -32.11
CA PRO A 6 -12.82 13.82 -31.69
C PRO A 6 -12.94 13.72 -30.16
N VAL A 7 -13.68 14.65 -29.56
CA VAL A 7 -14.03 14.63 -28.13
C VAL A 7 -15.07 13.52 -27.94
N GLU A 8 -14.70 12.41 -27.30
CA GLU A 8 -15.62 11.31 -26.96
C GLU A 8 -16.58 11.74 -25.83
N ASN A 9 -17.63 12.48 -26.16
CA ASN A 9 -18.71 12.77 -25.21
C ASN A 9 -19.54 11.50 -24.98
N HIS A 10 -19.56 10.98 -23.75
CA HIS A 10 -20.41 9.85 -23.37
C HIS A 10 -21.70 10.39 -22.73
N SER A 11 -22.85 10.13 -23.35
CA SER A 11 -24.16 10.56 -22.85
C SER A 11 -24.96 9.40 -22.27
N PHE A 12 -25.56 9.62 -21.09
CA PHE A 12 -26.40 8.66 -20.39
C PHE A 12 -27.78 9.25 -20.13
N THR A 13 -28.83 8.46 -20.31
CA THR A 13 -30.20 8.85 -19.94
C THR A 13 -30.37 8.71 -18.43
N VAL A 14 -31.04 9.68 -17.80
CA VAL A 14 -31.33 9.68 -16.36
C VAL A 14 -32.84 9.83 -16.18
N ALA A 15 -33.44 9.10 -15.23
CA ALA A 15 -34.89 9.13 -15.01
C ALA A 15 -35.33 10.38 -14.21
N SER A 16 -34.59 10.74 -13.16
CA SER A 16 -34.80 11.98 -12.42
C SER A 16 -33.56 12.37 -11.62
N ILE A 17 -33.48 13.67 -11.29
CA ILE A 17 -32.42 14.21 -10.42
C ILE A 17 -33.09 14.98 -9.29
N THR A 18 -32.64 14.76 -8.06
CA THR A 18 -33.07 15.53 -6.89
C THR A 18 -31.93 16.42 -6.42
N LEU A 19 -32.13 17.74 -6.46
CA LEU A 19 -31.18 18.73 -5.95
C LEU A 19 -31.27 18.79 -4.43
N LEU A 20 -30.16 18.55 -3.73
CA LEU A 20 -30.12 18.54 -2.26
C LEU A 20 -29.91 19.94 -1.64
N GLU A 21 -29.65 20.96 -2.46
CA GLU A 21 -29.39 22.33 -2.01
C GLU A 21 -30.65 23.15 -1.73
N SER A 22 -31.81 22.75 -2.28
CA SER A 22 -33.08 23.45 -2.06
C SER A 22 -33.88 22.81 -0.92
N ASN A 23 -34.54 23.64 -0.12
CA ASN A 23 -35.50 23.19 0.89
C ASN A 23 -36.90 23.76 0.56
N PRO A 24 -37.87 22.93 0.14
CA PRO A 24 -37.79 21.48 -0.05
C PRO A 24 -36.94 21.07 -1.29
N PRO A 25 -36.41 19.83 -1.32
CA PRO A 25 -35.60 19.34 -2.44
C PRO A 25 -36.34 19.45 -3.76
N THR A 26 -35.68 20.06 -4.75
CA THR A 26 -36.27 20.23 -6.08
C THR A 26 -36.01 18.96 -6.89
N VAL A 27 -37.08 18.24 -7.22
CA VAL A 27 -37.01 17.11 -8.15
C VAL A 27 -37.16 17.64 -9.57
N VAL A 28 -36.15 17.38 -10.39
CA VAL A 28 -36.18 17.63 -11.83
C VAL A 28 -36.50 16.30 -12.51
N SER A 29 -37.62 16.27 -13.24
CA SER A 29 -38.11 15.11 -13.99
C SER A 29 -38.40 15.50 -15.43
N GLY A 30 -37.86 14.75 -16.40
CA GLY A 30 -37.97 15.01 -17.84
C GLY A 30 -36.93 14.20 -18.61
N PRO A 31 -36.78 14.37 -19.94
CA PRO A 31 -35.63 13.83 -20.68
C PRO A 31 -34.35 14.50 -20.16
N LEU A 32 -33.66 13.79 -19.28
CA LEU A 32 -32.42 14.21 -18.63
C LEU A 32 -31.28 13.39 -19.22
N SER A 33 -30.26 14.10 -19.68
CA SER A 33 -29.04 13.49 -20.19
C SER A 33 -27.85 13.90 -19.33
N ALA A 34 -27.12 12.93 -18.80
CA ALA A 34 -25.85 13.13 -18.14
C ALA A 34 -24.72 12.95 -19.17
N VAL A 35 -23.89 13.95 -19.35
CA VAL A 35 -22.83 13.98 -20.37
C VAL A 35 -21.48 14.14 -19.69
N PHE A 36 -20.58 13.21 -19.96
CA PHE A 36 -19.16 13.35 -19.61
C PHE A 36 -18.43 14.05 -20.75
N GLY A 37 -17.64 15.06 -20.42
CA GLY A 37 -16.90 15.84 -21.41
C GLY A 37 -15.67 16.53 -20.83
N SER A 38 -14.93 17.22 -21.71
CA SER A 38 -13.75 18.02 -21.37
C SER A 38 -13.81 19.44 -21.95
N GLY A 39 -15.02 19.93 -22.25
CA GLY A 39 -15.25 21.16 -23.01
C GLY A 39 -14.72 22.44 -22.36
N SER A 40 -14.59 22.44 -21.03
CA SER A 40 -14.10 23.57 -20.23
C SER A 40 -12.59 23.51 -19.88
N GLY A 41 -11.86 22.52 -20.41
CA GLY A 41 -10.43 22.31 -20.13
C GLY A 41 -10.13 21.38 -18.96
N PHE A 42 -11.16 20.93 -18.23
CA PHE A 42 -11.07 19.88 -17.21
C PHE A 42 -12.19 18.85 -17.43
N PRO A 43 -12.02 17.59 -16.98
CA PRO A 43 -13.07 16.58 -17.07
C PRO A 43 -14.27 16.93 -16.19
N GLU A 44 -15.44 16.99 -16.80
CA GLU A 44 -16.68 17.43 -16.17
C GLU A 44 -17.83 16.47 -16.46
N LEU A 45 -18.72 16.36 -15.48
CA LEU A 45 -20.01 15.68 -15.61
C LEU A 45 -21.11 16.75 -15.62
N GLN A 46 -21.84 16.84 -16.72
CA GLN A 46 -22.90 17.82 -16.90
C GLN A 46 -24.26 17.13 -17.02
N PHE A 47 -25.26 17.64 -16.32
CA PHE A 47 -26.65 17.22 -16.50
C PHE A 47 -27.39 18.28 -17.32
N VAL A 48 -28.03 17.83 -18.40
CA VAL A 48 -28.78 18.67 -19.34
C VAL A 48 -30.25 18.29 -19.29
N VAL A 49 -31.11 19.28 -19.09
CA VAL A 49 -32.57 19.15 -19.13
C VAL A 49 -33.08 19.69 -20.48
N GLU A 50 -33.69 18.86 -21.32
CA GLU A 50 -34.09 19.27 -22.68
C GLU A 50 -35.40 20.08 -22.73
N SER A 51 -36.16 20.15 -21.63
CA SER A 51 -37.44 20.87 -21.59
C SER A 51 -37.33 22.19 -20.82
N VAL A 52 -37.23 23.29 -21.57
CA VAL A 52 -37.42 24.70 -21.14
C VAL A 52 -36.23 25.34 -20.42
N GLY A 53 -35.37 26.01 -21.20
CA GLY A 53 -34.28 26.86 -20.70
C GLY A 53 -33.11 26.04 -20.18
N GLN A 54 -32.05 25.91 -20.99
CA GLN A 54 -30.83 25.14 -20.73
C GLN A 54 -30.26 25.39 -19.32
N GLN A 55 -30.70 24.60 -18.34
CA GLN A 55 -30.09 24.56 -17.02
C GLN A 55 -28.98 23.53 -17.05
N PHE A 56 -27.76 23.99 -16.78
CA PHE A 56 -26.57 23.16 -16.71
C PHE A 56 -26.21 22.96 -15.24
N LEU A 57 -26.23 21.72 -14.78
CA LEU A 57 -25.60 21.36 -13.52
C LEU A 57 -24.30 20.62 -13.82
N GLY A 58 -23.17 21.31 -13.59
CA GLY A 58 -21.83 20.77 -13.83
C GLY A 58 -21.15 20.35 -12.53
N PHE A 59 -20.50 19.19 -12.58
CA PHE A 59 -19.64 18.62 -11.55
C PHE A 59 -18.21 18.48 -12.08
N ASP A 60 -17.25 18.98 -11.32
CA ASP A 60 -15.83 18.76 -11.60
C ASP A 60 -15.44 17.37 -11.11
N LEU A 61 -15.03 16.49 -12.03
CA LEU A 61 -14.73 15.10 -11.69
C LEU A 61 -13.50 14.94 -10.78
N ARG A 62 -12.67 15.98 -10.61
CA ARG A 62 -11.55 15.98 -9.67
C ARG A 62 -12.02 15.99 -8.21
N THR A 63 -13.11 16.69 -7.93
CA THR A 63 -13.61 16.94 -6.57
C THR A 63 -14.95 16.26 -6.30
N THR A 64 -15.45 15.48 -7.27
CA THR A 64 -16.74 14.80 -7.20
C THR A 64 -16.59 13.34 -6.78
N GLN A 65 -17.45 12.92 -5.85
CA GLN A 65 -17.60 11.53 -5.44
C GLN A 65 -18.99 11.02 -5.79
N LEU A 66 -19.06 9.77 -6.27
CA LEU A 66 -20.30 9.08 -6.62
C LEU A 66 -20.49 7.88 -5.69
N PHE A 67 -21.64 7.80 -5.04
CA PHE A 67 -22.00 6.72 -4.13
C PHE A 67 -23.23 5.99 -4.62
N ARG A 68 -23.22 4.66 -4.58
CA ARG A 68 -24.38 3.84 -4.91
C ARG A 68 -25.29 3.73 -3.69
N LEU A 69 -26.53 4.21 -3.79
CA LEU A 69 -27.53 4.10 -2.72
C LEU A 69 -28.42 2.86 -2.88
N GLY A 70 -28.53 2.33 -4.10
CA GLY A 70 -29.29 1.12 -4.44
C GLY A 70 -29.05 0.71 -5.90
N GLU A 71 -29.80 -0.28 -6.40
CA GLU A 71 -29.65 -0.81 -7.77
C GLU A 71 -29.84 0.28 -8.85
N CYS A 72 -30.81 1.17 -8.66
CA CYS A 72 -31.13 2.24 -9.62
C CYS A 72 -30.91 3.66 -9.06
N GLN A 73 -30.23 3.81 -7.91
CA GLN A 73 -30.10 5.11 -7.23
C GLN A 73 -28.65 5.42 -6.86
N SER A 74 -28.23 6.65 -7.10
CA SER A 74 -26.88 7.11 -6.76
C SER A 74 -26.87 8.52 -6.21
N LEU A 75 -25.88 8.82 -5.37
CA LEU A 75 -25.62 10.12 -4.79
C LEU A 75 -24.31 10.67 -5.36
N CYS A 76 -24.39 11.82 -6.00
CA CYS A 76 -23.24 12.55 -6.53
C CYS A 76 -23.00 13.79 -5.68
N VAL A 77 -21.80 13.96 -5.15
CA VAL A 77 -21.45 15.06 -4.24
C VAL A 77 -20.12 15.68 -4.67
N SER A 78 -20.06 17.01 -4.74
CA SER A 78 -18.80 17.74 -4.96
C SER A 78 -18.31 18.42 -3.69
N GLU A 79 -17.01 18.29 -3.42
CA GLU A 79 -16.35 19.01 -2.33
C GLU A 79 -16.25 20.52 -2.65
N GLY A 80 -16.55 21.36 -1.65
CA GLY A 80 -16.35 22.81 -1.74
C GLY A 80 -14.92 23.23 -1.43
N SER A 81 -14.54 24.44 -1.89
CA SER A 81 -13.24 25.06 -1.59
C SER A 81 -12.97 25.12 -0.08
N GLU A 82 -11.76 24.71 0.32
CA GLU A 82 -11.27 24.76 1.70
C GLU A 82 -11.23 26.19 2.23
N THR A 83 -12.25 26.57 2.99
CA THR A 83 -12.13 27.67 3.96
C THR A 83 -12.43 27.12 5.34
N VAL A 84 -11.33 26.82 6.05
CA VAL A 84 -11.18 26.67 7.51
C VAL A 84 -12.43 26.22 8.29
N LYS A 85 -12.36 24.96 8.76
CA LYS A 85 -13.02 24.33 9.93
C LYS A 85 -14.27 23.46 9.78
N GLU A 86 -14.94 23.36 8.64
CA GLU A 86 -15.96 22.32 8.42
C GLU A 86 -15.92 21.82 6.97
N ARG A 87 -15.99 20.49 6.74
CA ARG A 87 -16.15 19.92 5.39
C ARG A 87 -17.56 20.24 4.90
N THR A 88 -17.76 21.43 4.35
CA THR A 88 -19.02 21.82 3.71
C THR A 88 -19.04 21.26 2.29
N TYR A 89 -19.86 20.23 2.04
CA TYR A 89 -20.19 19.79 0.69
C TYR A 89 -20.87 20.94 -0.05
N SER A 90 -20.32 21.33 -1.19
CA SER A 90 -20.77 22.54 -1.88
C SER A 90 -22.00 22.30 -2.75
N LYS A 91 -22.14 21.09 -3.33
CA LYS A 91 -23.27 20.65 -4.16
C LYS A 91 -23.50 19.13 -4.01
N GLY A 92 -24.76 18.71 -3.98
CA GLY A 92 -25.13 17.29 -3.93
C GLY A 92 -26.42 17.01 -4.70
N ILE A 93 -26.45 15.91 -5.44
CA ILE A 93 -27.64 15.43 -6.14
C ILE A 93 -27.84 13.94 -5.94
N THR A 94 -29.10 13.53 -5.89
CA THR A 94 -29.45 12.12 -6.06
C THR A 94 -29.90 11.88 -7.50
N ILE A 95 -29.35 10.84 -8.13
CA ILE A 95 -29.60 10.41 -9.50
C ILE A 95 -30.42 9.13 -9.43
N GLN A 96 -31.54 9.12 -10.16
CA GLN A 96 -32.35 7.93 -10.35
C GLN A 96 -32.21 7.44 -11.79
N PHE A 97 -31.87 6.17 -11.96
CA PHE A 97 -31.79 5.48 -13.25
C PHE A 97 -33.07 4.69 -13.51
N LYS A 98 -33.31 4.33 -14.78
CA LYS A 98 -34.47 3.54 -15.18
C LYS A 98 -34.32 2.08 -14.73
N ASP A 99 -33.12 1.55 -14.85
CA ASP A 99 -32.76 0.17 -14.51
C ASP A 99 -31.31 0.06 -13.98
N GLU A 100 -30.96 -1.13 -13.50
CA GLU A 100 -29.65 -1.44 -12.94
C GLU A 100 -28.54 -1.41 -14.01
N GLU A 101 -28.87 -1.68 -15.27
CA GLU A 101 -27.92 -1.71 -16.38
C GLU A 101 -27.43 -0.28 -16.69
N GLU A 102 -28.35 0.69 -16.80
CA GLU A 102 -28.03 2.10 -16.95
C GLU A 102 -27.21 2.64 -15.76
N SER A 103 -27.62 2.28 -14.54
CA SER A 103 -26.90 2.61 -13.29
C SER A 103 -25.46 2.08 -13.32
N SER A 104 -25.28 0.81 -13.68
CA SER A 104 -23.96 0.17 -13.73
C SER A 104 -23.07 0.74 -14.84
N SER A 105 -23.64 1.00 -16.01
CA SER A 105 -22.94 1.63 -17.14
C SER A 105 -22.48 3.04 -16.80
N PHE A 106 -23.33 3.83 -16.13
CA PHE A 106 -23.00 5.18 -15.66
C PHE A 106 -21.83 5.17 -14.66
N HIS A 107 -21.84 4.26 -13.67
CA HIS A 107 -20.71 4.12 -12.73
C HIS A 107 -19.42 3.70 -13.44
N GLY A 108 -19.51 2.76 -14.39
CA GLY A 108 -18.36 2.33 -15.17
C GLY A 108 -17.72 3.49 -15.93
N ALA A 109 -18.53 4.33 -16.56
CA ALA A 109 -18.05 5.54 -17.24
C ALA A 109 -17.50 6.57 -16.26
N PHE A 110 -18.13 6.78 -15.10
CA PHE A 110 -17.63 7.68 -14.07
C PHE A 110 -16.22 7.30 -13.60
N GLU A 111 -15.97 6.02 -13.31
CA GLU A 111 -14.64 5.52 -12.91
C GLU A 111 -13.61 5.60 -14.04
N GLN A 112 -14.02 5.34 -15.28
CA GLN A 112 -13.14 5.52 -16.45
C GLN A 112 -12.72 6.98 -16.64
N TRP A 113 -13.63 7.92 -16.43
CA TRP A 113 -13.31 9.34 -16.52
C TRP A 113 -12.48 9.82 -15.32
N LYS A 114 -12.74 9.31 -14.12
CA LYS A 114 -11.96 9.61 -12.91
C LYS A 114 -10.52 9.08 -13.01
N SER A 115 -10.31 7.88 -13.55
CA SER A 115 -8.95 7.36 -13.79
C SER A 115 -8.17 8.19 -14.82
N LYS A 116 -8.83 8.71 -15.87
CA LYS A 116 -8.20 9.64 -16.83
C LYS A 116 -7.76 10.96 -16.18
N VAL A 117 -8.51 11.45 -15.19
CA VAL A 117 -8.17 12.66 -14.42
C VAL A 117 -6.92 12.46 -13.57
N VAL A 118 -6.80 11.30 -12.90
CA VAL A 118 -5.63 10.95 -12.06
C VAL A 118 -4.34 10.90 -12.89
N ILE A 119 -4.42 10.48 -14.16
CA ILE A 119 -3.27 10.36 -15.08
C ILE A 119 -2.87 11.71 -15.71
N GLN A 120 -3.74 12.73 -15.67
CA GLN A 120 -3.50 14.05 -16.27
C GLN A 120 -3.08 15.15 -15.28
N GLY A 121 -2.65 14.77 -14.07
CA GLY A 121 -1.75 15.59 -13.28
C GLY A 121 -0.49 15.92 -14.07
N SER A 122 -0.02 17.16 -13.95
CA SER A 122 1.00 17.80 -14.76
C SER A 122 2.25 16.96 -15.09
N ARG A 123 2.41 16.57 -16.36
CA ARG A 123 3.67 16.06 -16.94
C ARG A 123 4.82 17.03 -16.68
N LEU A 124 5.85 16.58 -15.97
CA LEU A 124 7.18 17.20 -16.03
C LEU A 124 7.92 16.73 -17.29
N PRO A 125 8.71 17.59 -17.95
CA PRO A 125 9.59 17.16 -19.01
C PRO A 125 10.67 16.28 -18.37
N ASN A 126 10.88 15.09 -18.94
CA ASN A 126 11.94 14.13 -18.63
C ASN A 126 11.54 13.00 -17.65
N GLY A 127 10.60 12.17 -18.08
CA GLY A 127 10.39 10.84 -17.52
C GLY A 127 9.66 10.00 -18.55
N THR A 128 10.35 9.07 -19.20
CA THR A 128 9.68 7.98 -19.92
C THR A 128 8.83 7.22 -18.90
N VAL A 129 7.51 7.42 -18.95
CA VAL A 129 6.56 6.52 -18.30
C VAL A 129 6.63 5.21 -19.07
N SER A 130 7.56 4.35 -18.66
CA SER A 130 7.43 2.94 -18.95
C SER A 130 6.24 2.48 -18.12
N SER A 131 5.14 2.11 -18.77
CA SER A 131 4.08 1.32 -18.15
C SER A 131 4.61 -0.10 -17.86
N SER A 132 5.74 -0.21 -17.16
CA SER A 132 6.21 -1.47 -16.62
C SER A 132 5.21 -1.83 -15.55
N LYS A 133 4.33 -2.79 -15.86
CA LYS A 133 3.61 -3.54 -14.82
C LYS A 133 4.62 -3.88 -13.74
N SER A 134 4.35 -3.49 -12.50
CA SER A 134 5.24 -3.79 -11.38
C SER A 134 5.43 -5.30 -11.31
N LYS A 135 6.68 -5.76 -11.18
CA LYS A 135 6.97 -7.19 -11.01
C LYS A 135 6.36 -7.76 -9.73
N PHE A 136 5.98 -6.89 -8.78
CA PHE A 136 5.15 -7.24 -7.64
C PHE A 136 3.79 -7.82 -8.09
N ASP A 137 3.11 -7.17 -9.03
CA ASP A 137 1.81 -7.61 -9.52
C ASP A 137 1.92 -8.88 -10.41
N ASP A 138 3.11 -9.14 -10.98
CA ASP A 138 3.40 -10.38 -11.73
C ASP A 138 3.70 -11.58 -10.80
N LYS A 139 4.34 -11.36 -9.64
CA LYS A 139 4.83 -12.42 -8.74
C LYS A 139 3.92 -12.70 -7.54
N ILE A 140 3.11 -11.73 -7.11
CA ILE A 140 2.23 -11.85 -5.95
C ILE A 140 0.79 -11.86 -6.44
N GLU A 141 0.04 -12.90 -6.08
CA GLU A 141 -1.40 -12.93 -6.35
C GLU A 141 -2.08 -11.72 -5.70
N ALA A 142 -3.00 -11.07 -6.43
CA ALA A 142 -3.70 -9.89 -5.94
C ALA A 142 -4.42 -10.12 -4.60
N SER A 143 -4.89 -11.35 -4.35
CA SER A 143 -5.44 -11.80 -3.07
C SER A 143 -4.43 -11.74 -1.93
N SER A 144 -3.19 -12.17 -2.18
CA SER A 144 -2.08 -12.16 -1.21
C SER A 144 -1.62 -10.73 -0.91
N ALA A 145 -1.52 -9.87 -1.93
CA ALA A 145 -1.21 -8.45 -1.74
C ALA A 145 -2.30 -7.75 -0.92
N LYS A 146 -3.58 -8.04 -1.19
CA LYS A 146 -4.69 -7.51 -0.39
C LYS A 146 -4.63 -7.98 1.06
N MET A 147 -4.40 -9.27 1.31
CA MET A 147 -4.26 -9.79 2.68
C MET A 147 -3.08 -9.16 3.42
N TYR A 148 -1.97 -8.90 2.72
CA TYR A 148 -0.81 -8.20 3.27
C TYR A 148 -1.17 -6.79 3.74
N PHE A 149 -1.78 -5.97 2.90
CA PHE A 149 -2.17 -4.60 3.29
C PHE A 149 -3.29 -4.59 4.34
N ASP A 150 -4.23 -5.54 4.29
CA ASP A 150 -5.27 -5.70 5.32
C ASP A 150 -4.66 -6.07 6.69
N TYR A 151 -3.58 -6.87 6.70
CA TYR A 151 -2.86 -7.23 7.92
C TYR A 151 -2.17 -6.01 8.56
N TYR A 152 -1.40 -5.24 7.77
CA TYR A 152 -0.68 -4.05 8.26
C TYR A 152 -1.57 -2.83 8.50
N GLY A 153 -2.78 -2.81 7.91
CA GLY A 153 -3.83 -1.83 8.20
C GLY A 153 -4.48 -1.99 9.59
N GLN A 154 -4.16 -3.05 10.34
CA GLN A 154 -4.67 -3.25 11.70
C GLN A 154 -3.78 -2.57 12.74
N LEU A 155 -4.40 -1.79 13.63
CA LEU A 155 -3.71 -1.11 14.74
C LEU A 155 -2.95 -2.07 15.66
N LEU A 156 -3.44 -3.30 15.84
CA LEU A 156 -2.79 -4.32 16.67
C LEU A 156 -1.37 -4.64 16.17
N HIS A 157 -1.19 -4.80 14.85
CA HIS A 157 0.12 -5.11 14.28
C HIS A 157 1.06 -3.90 14.37
N GLN A 158 0.55 -2.69 14.14
CA GLN A 158 1.33 -1.46 14.36
C GLN A 158 1.75 -1.31 15.82
N GLN A 159 0.87 -1.63 16.77
CA GLN A 159 1.19 -1.62 18.19
C GLN A 159 2.28 -2.62 18.54
N ASN A 160 2.21 -3.85 18.05
CA ASN A 160 3.24 -4.88 18.28
C ASN A 160 4.61 -4.39 17.80
N MET A 161 4.68 -3.75 16.63
CA MET A 161 5.91 -3.18 16.09
C MET A 161 6.43 -2.00 16.93
N MET A 162 5.55 -1.11 17.38
CA MET A 162 5.95 0.05 18.21
C MET A 162 6.36 -0.33 19.63
N GLN A 163 5.79 -1.42 20.19
CA GLN A 163 6.16 -1.93 21.51
C GLN A 163 7.50 -2.66 21.53
N ASP A 164 8.05 -3.00 20.37
CA ASP A 164 9.45 -3.36 20.25
C ASP A 164 10.32 -2.09 20.43
N TYR A 165 10.70 -1.87 21.70
CA TYR A 165 11.53 -0.73 22.09
C TYR A 165 12.94 -0.79 21.50
N VAL A 166 13.49 -1.98 21.25
CA VAL A 166 14.82 -2.12 20.66
C VAL A 166 14.75 -1.68 19.20
N ARG A 167 13.76 -2.18 18.46
CA ARG A 167 13.51 -1.78 17.08
C ARG A 167 13.24 -0.28 16.95
N THR A 168 12.18 0.21 17.59
CA THR A 168 11.75 1.61 17.46
C THR A 168 12.80 2.58 18.04
N GLY A 169 13.45 2.19 19.15
CA GLY A 169 14.50 2.98 19.77
C GLY A 169 15.78 3.07 18.92
N SER A 170 16.13 2.00 18.19
CA SER A 170 17.29 2.01 17.28
C SER A 170 17.07 2.95 16.09
N TYR A 171 15.88 2.93 15.47
CA TYR A 171 15.53 3.91 14.43
C TYR A 171 15.55 5.34 14.94
N TYR A 172 14.98 5.57 16.13
CA TYR A 172 15.01 6.90 16.76
C TYR A 172 16.45 7.38 16.96
N ALA A 173 17.31 6.55 17.56
CA ALA A 173 18.71 6.87 17.79
C ALA A 173 19.45 7.13 16.47
N ALA A 174 19.26 6.29 15.45
CA ALA A 174 19.90 6.46 14.15
C ALA A 174 19.54 7.80 13.49
N VAL A 175 18.27 8.20 13.52
CA VAL A 175 17.83 9.49 12.97
C VAL A 175 18.33 10.67 13.81
N MET A 176 18.25 10.58 15.14
CA MET A 176 18.66 11.67 16.04
C MET A 176 20.17 11.88 16.09
N GLU A 177 20.96 10.82 16.07
CA GLU A 177 22.42 10.89 16.07
C GLU A 177 22.97 11.40 14.72
N ASN A 178 22.21 11.22 13.64
CA ASN A 178 22.54 11.70 12.30
C ASN A 178 21.66 12.88 11.86
N GLN A 179 21.24 13.75 12.79
CA GLN A 179 20.40 14.93 12.51
C GLN A 179 20.89 15.79 11.34
N ALA A 180 22.21 15.90 11.16
CA ALA A 180 22.80 16.67 10.06
C ALA A 180 22.42 16.13 8.67
N ASP A 181 22.12 14.84 8.55
CA ASP A 181 21.64 14.23 7.31
C ASP A 181 20.21 14.72 7.01
N PHE A 182 19.36 14.88 8.03
CA PHE A 182 17.94 15.22 7.87
C PHE A 182 17.67 16.73 7.84
N ALA A 183 18.47 17.54 8.54
CA ALA A 183 18.21 18.96 8.71
C ALA A 183 18.08 19.71 7.36
N GLY A 184 16.92 20.33 7.14
CA GLY A 184 16.62 21.08 5.92
C GLY A 184 16.42 20.24 4.66
N ARG A 185 16.36 18.91 4.77
CA ARG A 185 16.16 17.99 3.64
C ARG A 185 14.72 17.58 3.44
N VAL A 186 14.41 17.13 2.22
CA VAL A 186 13.16 16.46 1.87
C VAL A 186 13.33 14.95 2.09
N VAL A 187 12.47 14.38 2.92
CA VAL A 187 12.51 12.95 3.28
C VAL A 187 11.30 12.23 2.72
N VAL A 188 11.49 11.00 2.26
CA VAL A 188 10.39 10.09 1.91
C VAL A 188 10.42 8.90 2.85
N ASP A 189 9.31 8.67 3.55
CA ASP A 189 9.07 7.53 4.41
C ASP A 189 8.23 6.50 3.64
N VAL A 190 8.86 5.39 3.23
CA VAL A 190 8.24 4.36 2.39
C VAL A 190 7.65 3.26 3.27
N GLY A 191 6.34 3.04 3.15
CA GLY A 191 5.62 2.12 4.02
C GLY A 191 5.49 2.71 5.42
N ALA A 192 5.06 3.97 5.51
CA ALA A 192 5.13 4.77 6.73
C ALA A 192 4.35 4.16 7.91
N GLY A 193 3.38 3.26 7.66
CA GLY A 193 2.55 2.65 8.68
C GLY A 193 1.87 3.72 9.52
N SER A 194 2.12 3.71 10.83
CA SER A 194 1.62 4.73 11.76
C SER A 194 2.21 6.14 11.57
N GLY A 195 3.29 6.29 10.80
CA GLY A 195 4.02 7.54 10.57
C GLY A 195 5.07 7.85 11.64
N ILE A 196 5.49 6.86 12.43
CA ILE A 196 6.45 7.08 13.53
C ILE A 196 7.84 7.52 13.03
N LEU A 197 8.35 6.93 11.94
CA LEU A 197 9.62 7.32 11.34
C LEU A 197 9.54 8.72 10.73
N SER A 198 8.41 9.05 10.10
CA SER A 198 8.12 10.41 9.63
C SER A 198 8.18 11.45 10.75
N LEU A 199 7.67 11.12 11.95
CA LEU A 199 7.79 12.00 13.12
C LEU A 199 9.25 12.17 13.57
N PHE A 200 10.06 11.10 13.55
CA PHE A 200 11.48 11.18 13.88
C PHE A 200 12.24 12.06 12.88
N ALA A 201 12.00 11.89 11.58
CA ALA A 201 12.61 12.72 10.55
C ALA A 201 12.23 14.20 10.70
N ALA A 202 10.96 14.50 11.00
CA ALA A 202 10.50 15.86 11.29
C ALA A 202 11.16 16.44 12.55
N GLN A 203 11.30 15.64 13.61
CA GLN A 203 12.02 16.03 14.85
C GLN A 203 13.49 16.33 14.59
N ALA A 204 14.13 15.59 13.68
CA ALA A 204 15.51 15.82 13.28
C ALA A 204 15.71 17.08 12.41
N GLY A 205 14.63 17.80 12.10
CA GLY A 205 14.69 19.07 11.39
C GLY A 205 14.53 18.94 9.87
N ALA A 206 13.96 17.84 9.37
CA ALA A 206 13.57 17.73 7.97
C ALA A 206 12.75 18.95 7.53
N LYS A 207 13.02 19.44 6.31
CA LYS A 207 12.26 20.53 5.67
C LYS A 207 10.83 20.06 5.44
N HIS A 208 10.68 18.86 4.87
CA HIS A 208 9.40 18.22 4.63
C HIS A 208 9.56 16.70 4.58
N VAL A 209 8.53 15.97 4.97
CA VAL A 209 8.46 14.51 4.94
C VAL A 209 7.23 14.06 4.17
N TYR A 210 7.42 13.25 3.13
CA TYR A 210 6.34 12.58 2.43
C TYR A 210 6.21 11.15 2.95
N ALA A 211 5.14 10.88 3.69
CA ALA A 211 4.85 9.58 4.28
C ALA A 211 3.95 8.77 3.35
N VAL A 212 4.51 7.80 2.64
CA VAL A 212 3.79 6.98 1.66
C VAL A 212 3.35 5.68 2.32
N GLU A 213 2.04 5.44 2.36
CA GLU A 213 1.44 4.25 2.96
C GLU A 213 0.32 3.69 2.08
N ALA A 214 0.42 2.41 1.71
CA ALA A 214 -0.52 1.79 0.78
C ALA A 214 -1.79 1.25 1.47
N SER A 215 -1.73 0.92 2.76
CA SER A 215 -2.85 0.39 3.52
C SER A 215 -3.78 1.48 4.07
N GLU A 216 -4.89 1.06 4.67
CA GLU A 216 -5.80 1.93 5.42
C GLU A 216 -5.15 2.58 6.65
N MET A 217 -3.92 2.16 7.03
CA MET A 217 -3.16 2.81 8.09
C MET A 217 -2.84 4.27 7.77
N ALA A 218 -2.78 4.66 6.48
CA ALA A 218 -2.57 6.04 6.06
C ALA A 218 -3.57 7.03 6.71
N ASP A 219 -4.83 6.62 6.84
CA ASP A 219 -5.88 7.46 7.44
C ASP A 219 -5.69 7.64 8.96
N TYR A 220 -5.08 6.65 9.62
CA TYR A 220 -4.69 6.74 11.03
C TYR A 220 -3.40 7.55 11.20
N ALA A 221 -2.41 7.36 10.33
CA ALA A 221 -1.18 8.15 10.30
C ALA A 221 -1.49 9.65 10.19
N GLN A 222 -2.40 10.03 9.28
CA GLN A 222 -2.88 11.41 9.16
C GLN A 222 -3.42 11.97 10.48
N LYS A 223 -4.24 11.19 11.19
CA LYS A 223 -4.80 11.59 12.50
C LYS A 223 -3.71 11.74 13.57
N LEU A 224 -2.76 10.80 13.61
CA LEU A 224 -1.65 10.84 14.57
C LEU A 224 -0.73 12.05 14.31
N ILE A 225 -0.42 12.32 13.05
CA ILE A 225 0.39 13.46 12.61
C ILE A 225 -0.34 14.79 12.92
N ALA A 226 -1.64 14.87 12.64
CA ALA A 226 -2.46 16.04 12.99
C ALA A 226 -2.52 16.29 14.50
N GLY A 227 -2.46 15.22 15.31
CA GLY A 227 -2.34 15.27 16.77
C GLY A 227 -1.00 15.82 17.29
N ASN A 228 0.00 16.04 16.40
CA ASN A 228 1.31 16.58 16.71
C ASN A 228 1.59 17.89 15.94
N PRO A 229 0.91 19.01 16.26
CA PRO A 229 0.88 20.20 15.40
C PRO A 229 2.25 20.86 15.14
N SER A 230 3.20 20.73 16.06
CA SER A 230 4.55 21.29 15.92
C SER A 230 5.38 20.60 14.84
N LEU A 231 5.11 19.32 14.56
CA LEU A 231 5.84 18.50 13.61
C LEU A 231 4.99 18.22 12.36
N GLY A 232 3.69 18.03 12.53
CA GLY A 232 2.79 17.58 11.48
C GLY A 232 2.63 18.56 10.32
N GLN A 233 2.88 19.86 10.52
CA GLN A 233 2.93 20.83 9.42
C GLN A 233 4.00 20.52 8.37
N ARG A 234 5.01 19.71 8.72
CA ARG A 234 6.11 19.31 7.83
C ARG A 234 5.91 17.93 7.24
N ILE A 235 4.80 17.25 7.53
CA ILE A 235 4.57 15.86 7.11
C ILE A 235 3.30 15.79 6.28
N THR A 236 3.42 15.28 5.05
CA THR A 236 2.29 14.99 4.18
C THR A 236 2.15 13.48 4.03
N VAL A 237 0.99 12.94 4.38
CA VAL A 237 0.69 11.51 4.18
C VAL A 237 0.06 11.33 2.81
N ILE A 238 0.62 10.41 2.02
CA ILE A 238 0.12 10.05 0.70
C ILE A 238 -0.31 8.58 0.75
N LYS A 239 -1.62 8.35 0.54
CA LYS A 239 -2.19 7.00 0.49
C LYS A 239 -1.97 6.40 -0.89
N GLY A 240 -1.17 5.34 -0.98
CA GLY A 240 -0.84 4.68 -2.24
C GLY A 240 0.42 3.83 -2.15
N LYS A 241 0.64 3.01 -3.19
CA LYS A 241 1.90 2.28 -3.37
C LYS A 241 2.99 3.25 -3.80
N VAL A 242 4.24 3.03 -3.37
CA VAL A 242 5.36 3.93 -3.69
C VAL A 242 5.67 3.97 -5.20
N GLU A 243 5.35 2.89 -5.90
CA GLU A 243 5.52 2.74 -7.35
C GLU A 243 4.49 3.57 -8.15
N ASP A 244 3.34 3.88 -7.56
CA ASP A 244 2.21 4.55 -8.21
C ASP A 244 2.08 6.03 -7.83
N VAL A 245 2.80 6.47 -6.78
CA VAL A 245 2.68 7.82 -6.22
C VAL A 245 3.69 8.77 -6.89
N GLU A 246 3.20 9.93 -7.33
CA GLU A 246 4.05 11.02 -7.79
C GLU A 246 4.33 12.02 -6.65
N LEU A 247 5.61 12.31 -6.42
CA LEU A 247 6.05 13.30 -5.44
C LEU A 247 6.21 14.68 -6.11
N PRO A 248 5.82 15.78 -5.43
CA PRO A 248 5.88 17.12 -6.00
C PRO A 248 7.31 17.68 -6.11
N GLU A 249 8.26 17.13 -5.36
CA GLU A 249 9.69 17.48 -5.43
C GLU A 249 10.55 16.22 -5.22
N LYS A 250 11.83 16.29 -5.61
CA LYS A 250 12.77 15.17 -5.40
C LYS A 250 13.11 15.04 -3.91
N ALA A 251 13.18 13.78 -3.45
CA ALA A 251 13.67 13.46 -2.12
C ALA A 251 15.20 13.54 -2.06
N ASP A 252 15.70 13.99 -0.91
CA ASP A 252 17.13 13.93 -0.56
C ASP A 252 17.46 12.64 0.19
N ILE A 253 16.52 12.14 1.01
CA ILE A 253 16.67 10.97 1.87
C ILE A 253 15.43 10.09 1.76
N LEU A 254 15.66 8.78 1.73
CA LEU A 254 14.65 7.76 1.90
C LEU A 254 14.86 7.09 3.27
N ILE A 255 13.78 6.95 4.03
CA ILE A 255 13.72 6.20 5.28
C ILE A 255 12.60 5.16 5.15
N SER A 256 12.74 3.98 5.74
CA SER A 256 11.74 2.92 5.62
C SER A 256 12.03 1.83 6.63
N GLU A 257 10.98 1.19 7.13
CA GLU A 257 11.11 -0.03 7.93
C GLU A 257 10.66 -1.25 7.10
N PRO A 258 11.52 -1.81 6.24
CA PRO A 258 11.18 -2.99 5.46
C PRO A 258 11.47 -4.31 6.21
N MET A 259 11.84 -4.31 7.50
CA MET A 259 12.28 -5.54 8.19
C MET A 259 11.11 -6.48 8.49
N GLY A 260 10.94 -7.49 7.63
CA GLY A 260 10.18 -8.70 7.97
C GLY A 260 11.03 -9.71 8.75
N ASN A 261 10.47 -10.90 9.02
CA ASN A 261 11.12 -12.06 9.66
C ASN A 261 12.40 -12.58 8.94
N LEU A 262 12.83 -11.90 7.87
CA LEU A 262 13.98 -12.21 7.03
C LEU A 262 14.92 -11.01 6.78
N LEU A 263 14.78 -9.93 7.56
CA LEU A 263 15.77 -8.84 7.79
C LEU A 263 16.06 -7.92 6.58
N ILE A 264 15.74 -6.63 6.72
CA ILE A 264 16.11 -5.56 5.76
C ILE A 264 16.53 -4.29 6.53
N ASN A 265 17.82 -4.02 6.70
CA ASN A 265 18.33 -2.84 7.42
C ASN A 265 18.63 -1.65 6.46
N GLU A 266 18.31 -0.41 6.87
CA GLU A 266 18.19 0.84 6.08
C GLU A 266 19.41 1.33 5.28
N ARG A 267 20.60 0.72 5.38
CA ARG A 267 21.76 1.09 4.54
C ARG A 267 22.53 -0.11 3.96
N MET A 268 22.50 -1.26 4.64
CA MET A 268 23.16 -2.49 4.23
C MET A 268 22.35 -3.68 4.74
N LEU A 269 21.97 -4.60 3.87
CA LEU A 269 21.42 -5.88 4.30
C LEU A 269 22.58 -6.83 4.54
N GLU A 270 22.87 -7.09 5.81
CA GLU A 270 23.86 -8.09 6.21
C GLU A 270 23.11 -9.36 6.58
N ILE A 271 23.14 -10.35 5.67
CA ILE A 271 22.63 -11.69 5.97
C ILE A 271 23.76 -12.45 6.65
N HIS A 272 23.60 -12.79 7.92
CA HIS A 272 24.49 -13.71 8.60
C HIS A 272 23.98 -15.15 8.42
N MET A 273 24.84 -16.04 7.95
CA MET A 273 24.52 -17.47 7.87
C MET A 273 25.53 -18.28 8.66
N ALA A 274 25.07 -19.26 9.43
CA ALA A 274 25.94 -20.16 10.16
C ALA A 274 25.35 -21.57 10.22
N PRO A 275 26.14 -22.64 10.06
CA PRO A 275 25.66 -24.00 10.33
C PRO A 275 25.47 -24.17 11.83
N PHE A 276 24.35 -24.78 12.23
CA PHE A 276 24.08 -25.09 13.63
C PHE A 276 23.66 -26.55 13.81
N SER A 277 23.90 -27.05 15.03
CA SER A 277 23.61 -28.42 15.43
C SER A 277 22.63 -28.40 16.60
N ASP A 278 21.36 -28.70 16.30
CA ASP A 278 20.34 -28.89 17.32
C ASP A 278 19.56 -30.19 17.05
N GLU A 279 19.95 -31.24 17.78
CA GLU A 279 19.30 -32.54 17.69
C GLU A 279 17.91 -32.52 18.34
N TYR A 280 17.68 -31.67 19.34
CA TYR A 280 16.40 -31.57 20.01
C TYR A 280 15.35 -30.98 19.06
N LEU A 281 15.66 -29.84 18.44
CA LEU A 281 14.78 -29.20 17.46
C LEU A 281 14.51 -30.11 16.26
N TYR A 282 15.54 -30.77 15.73
CA TYR A 282 15.37 -31.73 14.64
C TYR A 282 14.38 -32.84 14.99
N ASN A 283 14.53 -33.43 16.19
CA ASN A 283 13.66 -34.49 16.66
C ASN A 283 12.23 -34.00 16.94
N GLU A 284 12.05 -32.76 17.41
CA GLU A 284 10.73 -32.16 17.60
C GLU A 284 9.98 -32.02 16.28
N LEU A 285 10.61 -31.45 15.25
CA LEU A 285 10.03 -31.31 13.91
C LEU A 285 9.71 -32.69 13.29
N ALA A 286 10.61 -33.65 13.45
CA ALA A 286 10.39 -35.02 12.98
C ALA A 286 9.22 -35.70 13.71
N LYS A 287 9.07 -35.46 15.02
CA LYS A 287 7.97 -36.04 15.83
C LYS A 287 6.60 -35.55 15.38
N MET A 288 6.48 -34.31 14.91
CA MET A 288 5.20 -33.80 14.38
C MET A 288 4.67 -34.64 13.22
N SER A 289 5.56 -35.26 12.44
CA SER A 289 5.18 -36.12 11.31
C SER A 289 4.76 -37.53 11.77
N LEU A 290 5.14 -37.96 12.97
CA LEU A 290 4.82 -39.32 13.47
C LEU A 290 3.32 -39.55 13.64
N PHE A 291 2.52 -38.49 13.81
CA PHE A 291 1.06 -38.60 13.79
C PHE A 291 0.55 -39.35 12.55
N TRP A 292 1.18 -39.15 11.40
CA TRP A 292 0.80 -39.75 10.12
C TRP A 292 1.26 -41.20 9.96
N GLN A 293 2.03 -41.77 10.89
CA GLN A 293 2.43 -43.18 10.83
C GLN A 293 1.33 -44.14 11.34
N GLN A 294 0.15 -43.63 11.66
CA GLN A 294 -0.95 -44.43 12.18
C GLN A 294 -1.61 -45.23 11.07
N GLN A 295 -1.57 -46.57 11.21
CA GLN A 295 -2.21 -47.51 10.28
C GLN A 295 -3.74 -47.58 10.44
N ASN A 296 -4.27 -47.08 11.55
CA ASN A 296 -5.71 -47.12 11.83
C ASN A 296 -6.14 -45.94 12.71
N TYR A 297 -6.28 -44.78 12.10
CA TYR A 297 -6.88 -43.60 12.71
C TYR A 297 -8.36 -43.53 12.30
N TYR A 298 -9.26 -43.85 13.24
CA TYR A 298 -10.71 -43.93 12.98
C TYR A 298 -11.11 -44.79 11.77
N GLY A 299 -10.40 -45.89 11.51
CA GLY A 299 -10.65 -46.79 10.38
C GLY A 299 -9.89 -46.45 9.09
N VAL A 300 -9.01 -45.44 9.12
CA VAL A 300 -8.24 -44.98 7.96
C VAL A 300 -6.74 -45.13 8.21
N ASP A 301 -6.01 -45.67 7.23
CA ASP A 301 -4.54 -45.72 7.23
C ASP A 301 -3.97 -44.39 6.73
N LEU A 302 -3.20 -43.70 7.58
CA LEU A 302 -2.60 -42.40 7.27
C LEU A 302 -1.15 -42.51 6.75
N THR A 303 -0.55 -43.71 6.77
CA THR A 303 0.90 -43.91 6.53
C THR A 303 1.36 -43.41 5.17
N ALA A 304 0.49 -43.45 4.16
CA ALA A 304 0.77 -42.91 2.82
C ALA A 304 1.09 -41.40 2.83
N LEU A 305 0.62 -40.65 3.84
CA LEU A 305 0.84 -39.21 3.96
C LEU A 305 2.09 -38.85 4.77
N TYR A 306 2.72 -39.83 5.45
CA TYR A 306 3.87 -39.58 6.30
C TYR A 306 5.02 -38.88 5.57
N GLY A 307 5.37 -39.33 4.37
CA GLY A 307 6.46 -38.74 3.59
C GLY A 307 6.22 -37.27 3.26
N THR A 308 5.00 -36.95 2.80
CA THR A 308 4.58 -35.57 2.48
C THR A 308 4.54 -34.70 3.74
N ALA A 309 4.04 -35.22 4.86
CA ALA A 309 3.99 -34.48 6.12
C ALA A 309 5.40 -34.21 6.68
N PHE A 310 6.31 -35.19 6.58
CA PHE A 310 7.71 -35.01 6.96
C PHE A 310 8.38 -33.93 6.13
N GLN A 311 8.26 -34.00 4.81
CA GLN A 311 8.79 -32.96 3.93
C GLN A 311 8.16 -31.59 4.22
N GLY A 312 6.85 -31.52 4.43
CA GLY A 312 6.13 -30.29 4.74
C GLY A 312 6.58 -29.62 6.04
N ASN A 313 6.87 -30.41 7.08
CA ASN A 313 7.39 -29.87 8.34
C ASN A 313 8.80 -29.31 8.19
N PHE A 314 9.69 -30.03 7.50
CA PHE A 314 11.07 -29.59 7.25
C PHE A 314 11.22 -28.49 6.19
N SER A 315 10.15 -28.20 5.43
CA SER A 315 10.14 -27.10 4.46
C SER A 315 9.79 -25.76 5.10
N GLN A 316 9.36 -25.76 6.36
CA GLN A 316 9.00 -24.54 7.08
C GLN A 316 10.22 -23.99 7.82
N PRO A 317 10.58 -22.71 7.62
CA PRO A 317 11.61 -22.07 8.43
C PRO A 317 11.12 -21.94 9.88
N VAL A 318 12.00 -22.21 10.84
CA VAL A 318 11.74 -22.01 12.26
C VAL A 318 12.27 -20.64 12.67
N VAL A 319 11.41 -19.82 13.27
CA VAL A 319 11.78 -18.50 13.83
C VAL A 319 11.79 -18.64 15.35
N ASP A 320 12.99 -18.73 15.93
CA ASP A 320 13.19 -18.86 17.37
C ASP A 320 14.58 -18.34 17.79
N ALA A 321 14.78 -18.13 19.08
CA ALA A 321 16.08 -17.85 19.68
C ALA A 321 16.74 -19.15 20.19
N PHE A 322 18.07 -19.21 20.13
CA PHE A 322 18.83 -20.39 20.59
C PHE A 322 20.17 -19.98 21.23
N ASP A 323 20.81 -20.89 21.97
CA ASP A 323 22.14 -20.65 22.56
C ASP A 323 23.20 -20.63 21.44
N PRO A 324 24.00 -19.55 21.27
CA PRO A 324 25.05 -19.46 20.26
C PRO A 324 26.08 -20.61 20.26
N LYS A 325 26.20 -21.36 21.35
CA LYS A 325 27.04 -22.57 21.42
C LYS A 325 26.61 -23.68 20.46
N LEU A 326 25.38 -23.65 19.96
CA LEU A 326 24.90 -24.61 18.97
C LEU A 326 25.47 -24.34 17.57
N LEU A 327 26.12 -23.20 17.35
CA LEU A 327 26.80 -22.90 16.10
C LEU A 327 28.03 -23.80 15.91
N VAL A 328 28.11 -24.42 14.73
CA VAL A 328 29.20 -25.35 14.36
C VAL A 328 30.40 -24.59 13.78
N ALA A 329 30.15 -23.40 13.22
CA ALA A 329 31.17 -22.53 12.65
C ALA A 329 30.77 -21.05 12.88
N PRO A 330 31.75 -20.11 12.82
CA PRO A 330 31.44 -18.68 12.77
C PRO A 330 30.51 -18.35 11.61
N SER A 331 29.69 -17.31 11.79
CA SER A 331 28.81 -16.83 10.73
C SER A 331 29.59 -16.23 9.57
N VAL A 332 29.08 -16.46 8.36
CA VAL A 332 29.50 -15.76 7.14
C VAL A 332 28.45 -14.69 6.86
N SER A 333 28.91 -13.47 6.63
CA SER A 333 28.07 -12.34 6.27
C SER A 333 28.02 -12.16 4.75
N HIS A 334 26.83 -11.89 4.23
CA HIS A 334 26.64 -11.40 2.87
C HIS A 334 25.98 -10.03 2.93
N VAL A 335 26.68 -9.02 2.40
CA VAL A 335 26.23 -7.62 2.45
C VAL A 335 25.66 -7.20 1.11
N ILE A 336 24.40 -6.76 1.11
CA ILE A 336 23.75 -6.11 -0.03
C ILE A 336 23.71 -4.61 0.26
N ASN A 337 24.32 -3.82 -0.61
CA ASN A 337 24.33 -2.36 -0.49
C ASN A 337 23.17 -1.76 -1.30
N PHE A 338 22.19 -1.18 -0.60
CA PHE A 338 21.01 -0.57 -1.21
C PHE A 338 21.31 0.66 -2.08
N THR A 339 22.49 1.28 -1.95
CA THR A 339 22.87 2.41 -2.81
C THR A 339 23.35 1.99 -4.20
N THR A 340 23.74 0.72 -4.37
CA THR A 340 24.32 0.21 -5.62
C THR A 340 23.53 -0.94 -6.25
N VAL A 341 22.76 -1.67 -5.43
CA VAL A 341 21.96 -2.80 -5.90
C VAL A 341 20.81 -2.32 -6.77
N LYS A 342 20.46 -3.10 -7.79
CA LYS A 342 19.24 -2.87 -8.57
C LYS A 342 18.13 -3.79 -8.11
N GLU A 343 16.89 -3.42 -8.41
CA GLU A 343 15.72 -4.26 -8.13
C GLU A 343 15.85 -5.67 -8.73
N GLU A 344 16.39 -5.77 -9.95
CA GLU A 344 16.62 -7.04 -10.65
C GLU A 344 17.56 -8.00 -9.90
N ASP A 345 18.51 -7.47 -9.14
CA ASP A 345 19.48 -8.26 -8.36
C ASP A 345 18.84 -8.87 -7.10
N LEU A 346 17.71 -8.33 -6.62
CA LEU A 346 17.01 -8.81 -5.43
C LEU A 346 16.06 -9.98 -5.73
N TYR A 347 15.84 -10.31 -7.01
CA TYR A 347 14.93 -11.39 -7.40
C TYR A 347 15.51 -12.78 -7.17
N GLU A 348 16.84 -12.93 -7.29
CA GLU A 348 17.55 -14.18 -7.05
C GLU A 348 18.88 -13.87 -6.35
N ILE A 349 18.94 -14.15 -5.05
CA ILE A 349 20.13 -13.85 -4.23
C ILE A 349 20.95 -15.13 -4.09
N ASN A 350 22.09 -15.16 -4.77
CA ASN A 350 23.03 -16.28 -4.72
C ASN A 350 24.13 -16.01 -3.67
N ILE A 351 24.05 -16.69 -2.52
CA ILE A 351 25.02 -16.54 -1.42
C ILE A 351 25.99 -17.74 -1.41
N PRO A 352 27.24 -17.58 -1.86
CA PRO A 352 28.22 -18.66 -1.80
C PRO A 352 28.67 -18.90 -0.35
N LEU A 353 28.35 -20.09 0.18
CA LEU A 353 28.66 -20.44 1.56
C LEU A 353 29.89 -21.35 1.66
N LYS A 354 30.84 -20.97 2.52
CA LYS A 354 31.99 -21.79 2.89
C LYS A 354 32.26 -21.66 4.37
N PHE A 355 32.10 -22.75 5.11
CA PHE A 355 32.31 -22.79 6.56
C PHE A 355 33.51 -23.66 6.92
N THR A 356 34.23 -23.27 7.97
CA THR A 356 35.23 -24.12 8.62
C THR A 356 34.67 -24.54 9.97
N ALA A 357 34.33 -25.82 10.12
CA ALA A 357 33.75 -26.34 11.35
C ALA A 357 34.75 -26.21 12.50
N SER A 358 34.30 -25.60 13.60
CA SER A 358 35.08 -25.47 14.84
C SER A 358 35.00 -26.73 15.70
N VAL A 359 33.96 -27.55 15.50
CA VAL A 359 33.69 -28.78 16.24
C VAL A 359 33.23 -29.90 15.30
N GLY A 360 33.61 -31.14 15.60
CA GLY A 360 33.12 -32.31 14.88
C GLY A 360 31.74 -32.72 15.39
N THR A 361 30.68 -32.34 14.66
CA THR A 361 29.29 -32.68 15.01
C THR A 361 28.44 -32.84 13.75
N LYS A 362 27.22 -33.38 13.91
CA LYS A 362 26.22 -33.43 12.85
C LYS A 362 25.60 -32.04 12.67
N ILE A 363 25.59 -31.54 11.44
CA ILE A 363 24.91 -30.28 11.11
C ILE A 363 23.44 -30.60 10.83
N HIS A 364 22.54 -29.90 11.52
CA HIS A 364 21.10 -30.13 11.37
C HIS A 364 20.46 -29.12 10.43
N ALA A 365 20.89 -27.86 10.47
CA ALA A 365 20.36 -26.81 9.62
C ALA A 365 21.34 -25.62 9.48
N LEU A 366 20.96 -24.66 8.64
CA LEU A 366 21.59 -23.36 8.53
C LEU A 366 20.76 -22.35 9.31
N TYR A 367 21.40 -21.65 10.23
CA TYR A 367 20.86 -20.48 10.88
C TYR A 367 21.03 -19.27 9.96
N LYS A 368 20.01 -18.41 9.93
CA LYS A 368 20.06 -17.07 9.35
C LYS A 368 19.82 -16.04 10.45
N GLY A 369 20.79 -15.17 10.69
CA GLY A 369 20.68 -14.00 11.56
C GLY A 369 20.76 -12.69 10.76
N GLY A 370 20.42 -11.59 11.41
CA GLY A 370 20.60 -10.24 10.90
C GLY A 370 20.51 -9.20 11.99
#